data_AF-A0A3L7R5J9-F1
#
_entry.id   AF-A0A3L7R5J9-F1
#
_cell.length_a   1.000
_cell.length_b   1.000
_cell.length_c   1.000
_cell.angle_alpha   90.00
_cell.angle_beta   90.00
_cell.angle_gamma   90.00
#
_symmetry.space_group_name_H-M   'P 1'
#
loop_
_entity.id
_entity.type
_entity.pdbx_description
1 polymer ?
#
loop_
_entity_poly.entity_id
_entity_poly.type
_entity_poly.pdbx_seq_one_letter_code
_entity_poly.pdbx_strand_id
1 'polypeptide(L)' 'MRCPFCRIDNDRVIDSRAGDDAHSIRRRRECLGCRRRFTTYERVERQPLWVTKKEGNREPFDRDKIKRGLARACWKR' A
#
# COMPACT_ATOMS: atom_id res chain seq x y z
N MET A 1 -7.20 -8.09 13.31
CA MET A 1 -5.87 -7.89 12.72
C MET A 1 -4.89 -8.74 13.51
N ARG A 2 -4.07 -9.56 12.84
CA ARG A 2 -3.15 -10.43 13.57
C ARG A 2 -2.12 -9.61 14.37
N CYS A 3 -2.09 -9.79 15.70
CA CYS A 3 -1.18 -9.06 16.57
C CYS A 3 0.29 -9.30 16.18
N PRO A 4 1.12 -8.25 15.99
CA PRO A 4 2.51 -8.40 15.59
C PRO A 4 3.40 -9.04 16.68
N PHE A 5 2.92 -9.07 17.93
CA PHE A 5 3.68 -9.57 19.07
C PHE A 5 3.37 -11.03 19.42
N CYS A 6 2.08 -11.39 19.53
CA CYS A 6 1.66 -12.73 19.94
C CYS A 6 0.94 -13.52 18.85
N ARG A 7 0.77 -12.95 17.64
CA ARG A 7 0.14 -13.59 16.47
C ARG A 7 -1.31 -14.03 16.63
N ILE A 8 -1.98 -13.68 17.73
CA ILE A 8 -3.42 -13.90 17.92
C ILE A 8 -4.19 -12.85 17.13
N ASP A 9 -5.25 -13.27 16.44
CA ASP A 9 -6.20 -12.38 15.74
C ASP A 9 -7.34 -11.98 16.66
N ASN A 10 -6.98 -11.30 17.76
CA ASN A 10 -7.93 -10.81 18.75
C ASN A 10 -7.43 -9.46 19.28
N ASP A 11 -7.98 -8.39 18.70
CA ASP A 11 -7.64 -7.01 19.02
C ASP A 11 -8.89 -6.12 19.02
N ARG A 12 -8.80 -4.98 19.70
CA ARG A 12 -9.81 -3.91 19.70
C ARG A 12 -9.22 -2.61 19.20
N VAL A 13 -10.01 -1.86 18.43
CA VAL A 13 -9.66 -0.48 18.05
C VAL A 13 -9.90 0.44 19.25
N ILE A 14 -8.89 1.25 19.58
CA ILE A 14 -8.94 2.23 20.68
C ILE A 14 -9.20 3.63 20.12
N ASP A 15 -8.54 3.97 19.02
CA ASP A 15 -8.53 5.31 18.45
C ASP A 15 -8.41 5.22 16.93
N SER A 16 -9.14 6.06 16.20
CA SER A 16 -9.12 6.16 14.74
C SER A 16 -8.97 7.61 14.33
N ARG A 17 -7.98 7.90 13.49
CA ARG A 17 -7.69 9.24 12.96
C ARG A 17 -7.47 9.17 11.45
N ALA A 18 -7.70 10.28 10.76
CA ALA A 18 -7.18 10.45 9.41
C ALA A 18 -5.64 10.39 9.45
N GLY A 19 -5.05 9.70 8.47
CA GLY A 19 -3.60 9.69 8.28
C GLY A 19 -3.12 10.96 7.59
N ASP A 20 -1.82 11.22 7.69
CA ASP A 20 -1.19 12.46 7.23
C ASP A 20 -1.31 12.67 5.71
N ASP A 21 -1.57 11.60 4.95
CA ASP A 21 -1.74 11.60 3.50
C ASP A 21 -3.19 11.84 3.03
N ALA A 22 -4.11 12.16 3.95
CA ALA A 22 -5.56 12.37 3.74
C ALA A 22 -6.33 11.19 3.08
N HIS A 23 -5.63 10.15 2.67
CA HIS A 23 -6.15 8.98 1.95
C HIS A 23 -5.96 7.69 2.73
N SER A 24 -5.53 7.79 3.99
CA SER A 24 -5.39 6.67 4.91
C SER A 24 -6.09 6.92 6.23
N ILE A 25 -6.45 5.83 6.90
CA ILE A 25 -6.96 5.84 8.27
C ILE A 25 -5.92 5.18 9.16
N ARG A 26 -5.43 5.92 10.15
CA ARG A 26 -4.54 5.41 11.19
C ARG A 26 -5.39 4.92 12.35
N ARG A 27 -5.27 3.63 12.68
CA ARG A 27 -5.95 3.01 13.82
C ARG A 27 -4.98 2.53 14.87
N ARG A 28 -5.19 2.94 16.12
CA ARG A 28 -4.47 2.38 17.27
C ARG A 28 -5.29 1.22 17.85
N ARG A 29 -4.66 0.05 17.93
CA ARG A 29 -5.28 -1.21 18.38
C ARG A 29 -4.62 -1.70 19.65
N GLU A 30 -5.37 -2.39 20.49
CA GLU A 30 -4.88 -3.15 21.64
C GLU A 30 -5.17 -4.63 21.45
N CYS A 31 -4.15 -5.49 21.57
CA CYS A 31 -4.36 -6.92 21.51
C CYS A 31 -5.00 -7.42 22.81
N LEU A 32 -6.09 -8.18 22.72
CA LEU A 32 -6.78 -8.74 23.88
C LEU A 32 -6.04 -9.96 24.48
N GLY A 33 -5.13 -10.59 23.73
CA GLY A 33 -4.31 -11.71 24.22
C GLY A 33 -3.09 -11.29 25.03
N CYS A 34 -2.33 -10.27 24.58
CA CYS A 34 -1.09 -9.83 25.26
C CYS A 34 -1.13 -8.40 25.80
N ARG A 35 -2.26 -7.68 25.66
CA ARG A 35 -2.48 -6.29 26.08
C ARG A 35 -1.54 -5.24 25.48
N ARG A 36 -0.72 -5.63 24.50
CA ARG A 36 0.17 -4.69 23.80
C ARG A 36 -0.60 -3.88 22.75
N ARG A 37 -0.15 -2.64 22.55
CA ARG A 37 -0.72 -1.70 21.58
C ARG A 37 0.11 -1.64 20.32
N PHE A 38 -0.56 -1.53 19.17
CA PHE A 38 0.07 -1.35 17.87
C PHE A 38 -0.77 -0.42 16.98
N THR A 39 -0.18 0.08 15.90
CA THR A 39 -0.85 0.98 14.96
C THR A 39 -0.96 0.30 13.61
N THR A 40 -2.13 0.40 12.97
CA THR A 40 -2.37 -0.05 11.61
C THR A 40 -2.77 1.14 10.74
N TYR A 41 -2.38 1.08 9.47
CA TYR A 41 -2.80 2.05 8.46
C TYR A 41 -3.68 1.34 7.44
N GLU A 42 -4.91 1.78 7.31
CA GLU A 42 -5.82 1.35 6.26
C GLU A 42 -5.69 2.36 5.12
N ARG A 43 -5.40 1.89 3.91
CA ARG A 43 -5.24 2.72 2.71
C ARG A 43 -6.17 2.19 1.63
N VAL A 44 -6.66 3.10 0.78
CA VAL A 44 -7.38 2.69 -0.43
C VAL A 44 -6.41 1.89 -1.30
N GLU A 45 -6.73 0.62 -1.52
CA GLU A 45 -6.00 -0.22 -2.46
C GLU A 45 -6.30 0.26 -3.87
N ARG A 46 -5.28 0.80 -4.55
CA ARG A 46 -5.40 1.14 -5.97
C ARG A 46 -5.17 -0.13 -6.76
N GLN A 47 -6.15 -0.53 -7.58
CA GLN A 47 -5.93 -1.62 -8.51
C GLN A 47 -4.77 -1.27 -9.44
N PRO A 48 -3.76 -2.16 -9.59
CA PRO A 48 -2.69 -1.93 -10.52
C PRO A 48 -3.26 -1.90 -11.95
N LEU A 49 -2.92 -0.86 -12.71
CA LEU A 49 -3.16 -0.84 -14.15
C LEU A 49 -2.19 -1.82 -14.81
N TRP A 50 -2.67 -2.61 -15.77
CA TRP A 50 -1.85 -3.56 -16.52
C TRP A 50 -1.65 -3.06 -17.95
N VAL A 51 -0.41 -3.16 -18.44
CA VAL A 51 -0.05 -2.85 -19.82
C VAL A 51 0.15 -4.16 -20.57
N THR A 52 -0.60 -4.37 -21.65
CA THR A 52 -0.36 -5.48 -22.59
C THR A 52 0.66 -5.01 -23.63
N LYS A 53 1.81 -5.66 -23.70
CA LYS A 53 2.85 -5.38 -24.70
C LYS A 53 2.45 -5.93 -26.07
N LYS A 54 3.13 -5.45 -27.11
CA LYS A 54 2.94 -5.91 -28.50
C LYS A 54 3.09 -7.43 -28.64
N GLU A 55 3.96 -8.04 -27.83
CA GLU A 55 4.20 -9.49 -27.77
C GLU A 55 3.17 -10.26 -26.93
N GLY A 56 2.13 -9.58 -26.42
CA GLY A 56 1.07 -10.19 -25.59
C GLY A 56 1.39 -10.28 -24.09
N ASN A 57 2.66 -10.10 -23.70
CA ASN A 57 3.07 -10.10 -22.29
C ASN A 57 2.42 -8.94 -21.51
N ARG A 58 1.91 -9.24 -20.31
CA ARG A 58 1.32 -8.26 -19.39
C ARG A 58 2.32 -7.86 -18.32
N GLU A 59 2.46 -6.56 -18.11
CA GLU A 59 3.25 -6.02 -17.00
C GLU A 59 2.45 -4.96 -16.24
N PRO A 60 2.72 -4.76 -14.93
CA PRO A 60 2.16 -3.63 -14.20
C PRO A 60 2.58 -2.30 -14.84
N PHE A 61 1.67 -1.35 -14.87
CA PHE A 61 1.96 0.02 -15.28
C PHE A 61 2.98 0.64 -14.32
N ASP A 62 4.15 0.97 -14.84
CA ASP A 62 5.19 1.74 -14.15
C ASP A 62 5.35 3.10 -14.84
N ARG A 63 4.92 4.16 -14.16
CA ARG A 63 5.00 5.54 -14.64
C ARG A 63 6.44 5.97 -14.92
N ASP A 64 7.40 5.56 -14.09
CA ASP A 64 8.79 5.95 -14.25
C ASP A 64 9.46 5.17 -15.38
N LYS A 65 9.04 3.92 -15.64
CA LYS A 65 9.43 3.19 -16.85
C LYS A 65 9.02 3.94 -18.12
N ILE A 66 7.79 4.46 -18.18
CA ILE A 66 7.31 5.24 -19.33
C ILE A 66 8.11 6.54 -19.49
N LYS A 67 8.33 7.29 -18.41
CA LYS A 67 9.14 8.52 -18.45
C LYS A 67 10.56 8.25 -18.94
N ARG A 68 11.23 7.21 -18.44
CA ARG A 68 12.58 6.81 -18.90
C ARG A 68 12.57 6.44 -20.38
N GLY A 69 11.56 5.71 -20.83
CA GLY A 69 11.38 5.37 -22.25
C GLY A 69 11.22 6.60 -23.14
N LEU A 70 10.38 7.55 -22.72
CA LEU A 70 10.16 8.82 -23.42
C LEU A 70 11.45 9.66 -23.46
N ALA A 71 12.13 9.81 -22.32
CA ALA A 71 13.39 10.54 -22.23
C ALA A 71 14.46 9.93 -23.16
N ARG A 72 14.58 8.60 -23.21
CA ARG A 72 15.45 7.89 -24.16
C ARG A 72 15.07 8.14 -25.62
N ALA A 73 13.77 8.07 -25.95
CA ALA A 73 13.29 8.30 -27.31
C ALA A 73 13.54 9.74 -27.79
N CYS A 74 13.55 10.70 -26.87
CA CYS A 74 13.86 12.10 -27.14
C CYS A 74 15.36 12.44 -27.01
N TRP A 75 16.22 11.48 -26.62
CA TRP A 75 17.65 11.73 -26.44
C TRP A 75 18.41 11.55 -27.75
N LYS A 76 18.88 12.68 -28.30
CA LYS A 76 19.61 12.88 -29.57
C LYS A 76 18.81 12.60 -30.86
N ARG A 77 18.38 13.71 -31.47
CA ARG A 77 18.37 13.90 -32.92
C ARG A 77 19.40 14.97 -33.26
#